data_AF-A0A1V5XJA5-F1
#
_entry.id   AF-A0A1V5XJA5-F1
#
_cell.length_a   1.000
_cell.length_b   1.000
_cell.length_c   1.000
_cell.angle_alpha   90.00
_cell.angle_beta   90.00
_cell.angle_gamma   90.00
#
_symmetry.space_group_name_H-M   'P 1'
#
loop_
_entity.id
_entity.type
_entity.pdbx_description
1 polymer ?
#
loop_
_entity_poly.entity_id
_entity_poly.type
_entity_poly.pdbx_seq_one_letter_code
_entity_poly.pdbx_strand_id
1 'polypeptide(L)' 'MLKKHKKLTKGRITIPKDLRAAFGLLPGQAVDLEETDRGILIRKHMPSCFVCGSIERVKAFKGFELCGECRKGLIDLD' A
#
# COMPACT_ATOMS: atom_id res chain seq x y z
N MET A 1 -12.90 20.74 -8.43
CA MET A 1 -11.97 19.58 -8.39
C MET A 1 -11.11 19.60 -9.63
N LEU A 2 -9.79 19.47 -9.50
CA LEU A 2 -8.87 19.52 -10.64
C LEU A 2 -8.82 18.14 -11.33
N LYS A 3 -9.65 17.93 -12.37
CA LYS A 3 -9.61 16.71 -13.19
C LYS A 3 -8.45 16.81 -14.18
N LYS A 4 -7.53 15.85 -14.14
CA LYS A 4 -6.43 15.75 -15.12
C LYS A 4 -6.67 14.56 -16.03
N HIS A 5 -6.64 14.79 -17.34
CA HIS A 5 -6.76 13.74 -18.34
C HIS A 5 -5.39 13.11 -18.61
N LYS A 6 -5.32 11.77 -18.60
CA LYS A 6 -4.14 11.00 -18.96
C LYS A 6 -4.52 9.83 -19.86
N LYS A 7 -3.68 9.56 -20.85
CA LYS A 7 -3.80 8.42 -21.75
C LYS A 7 -3.06 7.23 -21.16
N LEU A 8 -3.67 6.05 -21.28
CA LEU A 8 -3.02 4.78 -20.95
C LEU A 8 -2.04 4.40 -22.07
N THR A 9 -0.82 4.03 -21.72
CA THR A 9 0.23 3.66 -22.67
C THR A 9 0.81 2.30 -22.30
N LYS A 10 0.54 1.27 -23.13
CA LYS A 10 0.96 -0.12 -22.88
C LYS A 10 0.56 -0.61 -21.47
N GLY A 11 -0.70 -0.38 -21.09
CA GLY A 11 -1.22 -0.78 -19.76
C GLY A 11 -0.75 0.09 -18.59
N ARG A 12 0.01 1.18 -18.82
CA ARG A 12 0.51 2.06 -17.76
C ARG A 12 -0.15 3.43 -17.80
N ILE A 13 -0.46 3.99 -16.64
CA ILE A 13 -0.91 5.37 -16.48
C ILE A 13 0.13 6.18 -15.71
N THR A 14 0.36 7.43 -16.13
CA THR A 14 1.26 8.33 -15.41
C THR A 14 0.49 9.11 -14.35
N ILE A 15 0.89 9.00 -13.08
CA ILE A 15 0.41 9.87 -12.00
C ILE A 15 1.20 11.19 -12.04
N PRO A 16 0.55 12.35 -12.29
CA PRO A 16 1.18 13.66 -12.32
C PRO A 16 1.99 13.99 -11.06
N LYS A 17 3.07 14.78 -11.21
CA LYS A 17 4.04 15.09 -10.14
C LYS A 17 3.37 15.75 -8.92
N ASP A 18 2.43 16.64 -9.14
CA ASP A 18 1.68 17.33 -8.09
C ASP A 18 0.80 16.38 -7.28
N LEU A 19 0.08 15.46 -7.94
CA LEU A 19 -0.68 14.42 -7.24
C LEU A 19 0.24 13.48 -6.46
N ARG A 20 1.37 13.06 -7.05
CA ARG A 20 2.35 12.24 -6.32
C ARG A 20 2.86 12.94 -5.06
N ALA A 21 3.19 14.23 -5.13
CA ALA A 21 3.64 14.99 -3.97
C ALA A 21 2.54 15.14 -2.90
N ALA A 22 1.31 15.50 -3.31
CA ALA A 22 0.19 15.67 -2.40
C ALA A 22 -0.17 14.38 -1.64
N PHE A 23 -0.09 13.23 -2.31
CA PHE A 23 -0.34 11.93 -1.69
C PHE A 23 0.93 11.26 -1.16
N GLY A 24 2.12 11.87 -1.29
CA GLY A 24 3.40 11.30 -0.86
C GLY A 24 3.77 9.97 -1.52
N LEU A 25 3.46 9.81 -2.80
CA LEU A 25 3.84 8.65 -3.63
C LEU A 25 5.26 8.84 -4.19
N LEU A 26 6.22 8.14 -3.61
CA LEU A 26 7.63 8.20 -4.02
C LEU A 26 7.93 7.15 -5.11
N PRO A 27 8.91 7.40 -6.00
CA PRO A 27 9.35 6.42 -6.97
C PRO A 27 9.73 5.08 -6.31
N GLY A 28 9.28 3.97 -6.88
CA GLY A 28 9.57 2.62 -6.40
C GLY A 28 8.68 2.11 -5.26
N GLN A 29 7.78 2.93 -4.70
CA GLN A 29 6.81 2.46 -3.71
C GLN A 29 5.70 1.63 -4.35
N ALA A 30 5.31 0.56 -3.65
CA ALA A 30 4.14 -0.22 -4.00
C ALA A 30 2.85 0.58 -3.74
N VAL A 31 1.83 0.30 -4.56
CA VAL A 31 0.49 0.84 -4.44
C VAL A 31 -0.51 -0.29 -4.58
N ASP A 32 -1.62 -0.18 -3.86
CA ASP A 32 -2.75 -1.08 -4.01
C ASP A 32 -3.71 -0.54 -5.07
N LEU A 33 -4.25 -1.44 -5.88
CA LEU A 33 -5.28 -1.16 -6.87
C LEU A 33 -6.54 -1.93 -6.48
N GLU A 34 -7.60 -1.20 -6.18
CA GLU A 34 -8.89 -1.77 -5.78
C GLU A 34 -9.95 -1.43 -6.82
N GLU A 35 -10.72 -2.42 -7.27
CA GLU A 35 -11.89 -2.20 -8.11
C GLU A 35 -13.04 -1.62 -7.27
N THR A 36 -13.74 -0.64 -7.84
CA THR A 36 -14.90 0.00 -7.23
C THR A 36 -15.99 0.20 -8.29
N ASP A 37 -17.22 0.48 -7.87
CA ASP A 37 -18.35 0.75 -8.77
C ASP A 37 -18.12 1.91 -9.75
N ARG A 38 -17.15 2.79 -9.47
CA ARG A 38 -16.87 4.01 -10.26
C ARG A 38 -15.49 4.00 -10.91
N GLY A 39 -14.78 2.87 -10.87
CA GLY A 39 -13.44 2.73 -11.46
C GLY A 39 -12.42 2.13 -10.50
N ILE A 40 -11.15 2.50 -10.66
CA ILE A 40 -10.04 1.94 -9.88
C ILE A 40 -9.60 2.95 -8.81
N LEU A 41 -9.58 2.52 -7.55
CA LEU A 41 -8.99 3.25 -6.44
C LEU A 41 -7.50 2.89 -6.32
N ILE A 42 -6.64 3.88 -6.17
CA ILE A 42 -5.20 3.70 -5.94
C ILE A 42 -4.87 4.16 -4.52
N ARG A 43 -4.25 3.29 -3.72
CA ARG A 43 -3.79 3.61 -2.36
C ARG A 43 -2.31 3.31 -2.20
N LYS A 44 -1.66 3.93 -1.20
CA LYS A 44 -0.32 3.48 -0.79
C LYS A 44 -0.43 2.07 -0.26
N HIS A 45 0.43 1.19 -0.74
CA HIS A 45 0.55 -0.13 -0.14
C HIS A 45 1.10 0.04 1.27
N MET A 46 0.37 -0.49 2.25
CA MET A 46 0.80 -0.53 3.64
C MET A 46 1.17 -1.98 3.96
N PRO A 47 2.38 -2.24 4.50
CA PRO A 47 2.73 -3.56 4.95
C PRO A 47 1.72 -4.00 6.01
N SER A 48 1.19 -5.21 5.87
CA SER A 48 0.14 -5.74 6.74
C SER A 48 0.61 -7.03 7.37
N CYS A 49 0.15 -7.30 8.59
CA CYS A 49 0.58 -8.49 9.29
C CYS A 49 0.15 -9.75 8.55
N PHE A 50 1.11 -10.61 8.23
CA PHE A 50 0.90 -11.91 7.58
C PHE A 50 -0.07 -12.83 8.36
N VAL A 51 -0.18 -12.65 9.68
CA VAL A 51 -1.02 -13.48 10.55
C VAL A 51 -2.44 -12.93 10.67
N CYS A 52 -2.61 -11.64 10.94
CA CYS A 52 -3.91 -11.05 11.28
C CYS A 52 -4.37 -9.90 10.38
N GLY A 53 -3.57 -9.50 9.39
CA GLY A 53 -3.86 -8.38 8.49
C GLY A 53 -3.74 -6.99 9.11
N SER A 54 -3.42 -6.87 10.41
CA SER A 54 -3.24 -5.57 11.06
C SER A 54 -2.08 -4.80 10.44
N ILE A 55 -2.28 -3.50 10.23
CA ILE A 55 -1.23 -2.55 9.80
C ILE A 55 -0.51 -1.88 11.00
N GLU A 56 -0.95 -2.18 12.23
CA GLU A 56 -0.40 -1.53 13.42
C GLU A 56 0.96 -2.10 13.82
N ARG A 57 1.96 -1.21 13.89
CA ARG A 57 3.33 -1.56 14.31
C ARG A 57 3.87 -2.77 13.53
N VAL A 58 3.53 -2.89 12.24
CA VAL A 58 4.06 -3.93 11.37
C VAL A 58 5.54 -3.72 11.14
N LYS A 59 6.33 -4.78 11.32
CA LYS A 59 7.75 -4.82 10.97
C LYS A 59 8.02 -6.03 10.10
N ALA A 60 8.87 -5.84 9.08
CA ALA A 60 9.38 -6.92 8.25
C ALA A 60 10.53 -7.64 8.97
N PHE A 61 10.48 -8.98 9.00
CA PHE A 61 11.56 -9.84 9.48
C PHE A 61 11.63 -11.11 8.62
N LYS A 62 12.80 -11.39 8.03
CA LYS A 62 13.02 -12.55 7.14
C LYS A 62 11.96 -12.74 6.05
N GLY A 63 11.42 -11.64 5.52
CA GLY A 63 10.38 -11.68 4.47
C GLY A 63 8.94 -11.79 4.98
N PHE A 64 8.72 -11.88 6.30
CA PHE A 64 7.39 -11.83 6.91
C PHE A 64 7.12 -10.46 7.52
N GLU A 65 5.93 -9.95 7.30
CA GLU A 65 5.43 -8.72 7.91
C GLU A 65 4.61 -9.10 9.14
N LEU A 66 5.00 -8.65 10.34
CA LEU A 66 4.29 -8.99 11.57
C LEU A 66 3.98 -7.76 12.41
N CYS A 67 2.72 -7.61 12.84
CA CYS A 67 2.30 -6.55 13.75
C CYS A 67 2.94 -6.73 15.14
N GLY A 68 2.81 -5.71 15.98
CA GLY A 68 3.34 -5.75 17.35
C GLY A 68 2.72 -6.86 18.20
N GLU A 69 1.46 -7.19 18.00
CA GLU A 69 0.73 -8.18 18.82
C GLU A 69 1.07 -9.61 18.42
N CYS A 70 1.04 -9.95 17.13
CA CYS A 70 1.41 -11.30 16.67
C CYS A 70 2.88 -11.62 16.98
N ARG A 71 3.78 -10.63 16.99
CA ARG A 71 5.17 -10.84 17.44
C ARG A 71 5.28 -11.18 18.91
N LYS A 72 4.42 -10.62 19.77
CA LYS A 72 4.39 -10.97 21.20
C LYS A 72 3.84 -12.37 21.40
N GLY A 73 2.71 -12.70 20.77
CA GLY A 73 2.11 -14.03 20.88
C GLY A 73 3.03 -15.16 20.40
N LEU A 74 3.97 -14.90 19.47
CA LEU A 74 4.99 -15.86 19.06
C LEU A 74 6.05 -16.13 20.14
N ILE A 75 6.35 -15.16 21.00
CA ILE A 75 7.32 -15.30 22.11
C ILE A 75 6.67 -16.06 23.27
N ASP A 76 5.35 -15.96 23.42
CA ASP A 76 4.58 -16.62 24.49
C ASP A 76 4.24 -18.09 24.18
N LEU A 77 4.77 -18.68 23.09
CA LEU A 77 4.53 -20.07 22.66
C LEU A 77 5.56 -21.07 23.20
N ASP A 78 6.38 -20.68 24.18
CA ASP A 78 7.32 -21.55 24.89
C ASP A 78 6.67 -22.24 26.11
#